data_AF-A0A960NMV3-F1
#
_entry.id   AF-A0A960NMV3-F1
#
_cell.length_a   1.000
_cell.length_b   1.000
_cell.length_c   1.000
_cell.angle_alpha   90.00
_cell.angle_beta   90.00
_cell.angle_gamma   90.00
#
_symmetry.space_group_name_H-M   'P 1'
#
loop_
_entity.id
_entity.type
_entity.pdbx_description
1 polymer ?
#
loop_
_entity_poly.entity_id
_entity_poly.type
_entity_poly.pdbx_seq_one_letter_code
_entity_poly.pdbx_strand_id
1 'polypeptide(L)'
;MFDLRRFIQDVFAPEPGESALVIADMPHGHVQDNPDWADRRAWATEWQEAFAALGVQTSPVVLYPATGANNGELPAQGSQNGREINLPA
;
A
#
# COMPACT_ATOMS: atom_id res chain seq x y z
N MET A 1 -13.64 -18.40 3.55
CA MET A 1 -12.93 -17.60 2.52
C MET A 1 -12.93 -16.15 3.00
N PHE A 2 -11.82 -15.44 2.85
CA PHE A 2 -11.70 -14.05 3.31
C PHE A 2 -12.43 -13.10 2.33
N ASP A 3 -13.16 -12.11 2.85
CA ASP A 3 -13.83 -11.07 2.08
C ASP A 3 -13.23 -9.71 2.43
N LEU A 4 -12.37 -9.21 1.55
CA LEU A 4 -11.63 -7.97 1.76
C LEU A 4 -12.53 -6.73 1.83
N ARG A 5 -13.61 -6.67 1.03
CA ARG A 5 -14.51 -5.50 1.02
C ARG A 5 -15.28 -5.42 2.32
N ARG A 6 -15.80 -6.57 2.79
CA ARG A 6 -16.45 -6.64 4.10
C ARG A 6 -15.48 -6.27 5.22
N PHE A 7 -14.25 -6.78 5.18
CA PHE A 7 -13.22 -6.40 6.16
C PHE A 7 -12.99 -4.88 6.17
N ILE A 8 -12.91 -4.26 4.98
CA ILE A 8 -12.70 -2.81 4.91
C ILE A 8 -13.87 -2.04 5.54
N GLN A 9 -15.10 -2.44 5.24
CA GLN A 9 -16.30 -1.83 5.81
C GLN A 9 -16.39 -2.02 7.33
N ASP A 10 -16.10 -3.23 7.82
CA ASP A 10 -16.29 -3.59 9.22
C ASP A 10 -15.15 -3.05 10.13
N VAL A 11 -13.92 -2.92 9.61
CA VAL A 11 -12.73 -2.55 10.40
C VAL A 11 -12.31 -1.10 10.21
N PHE A 12 -12.27 -0.61 8.97
CA PHE A 12 -11.92 0.79 8.72
C PHE A 12 -13.14 1.71 8.74
N ALA A 13 -14.32 1.18 8.41
CA ALA A 13 -15.59 1.92 8.40
C ALA A 13 -15.48 3.32 7.75
N PRO A 14 -15.00 3.40 6.49
CA PRO A 14 -14.61 4.67 5.87
C PRO A 14 -15.80 5.63 5.75
N GLU A 15 -15.56 6.90 6.07
CA GLU A 15 -16.57 7.97 6.04
C GLU A 15 -16.50 8.82 4.76
N PRO A 16 -17.61 9.48 4.37
CA PRO A 16 -17.59 10.39 3.23
C PRO A 16 -16.56 11.53 3.41
N GLY A 17 -15.70 11.68 2.41
CA GLY A 17 -14.63 12.69 2.42
C GLY A 17 -13.26 12.16 2.86
N GLU A 18 -13.20 10.93 3.38
CA GLU A 18 -11.93 10.25 3.61
C GLU A 18 -11.30 9.76 2.30
N SER A 19 -9.98 9.61 2.34
CA SER A 19 -9.21 9.07 1.23
C SER A 19 -8.28 7.96 1.71
N ALA A 20 -8.02 7.00 0.82
CA ALA A 20 -7.15 5.88 1.08
C ALA A 20 -5.90 5.94 0.19
N LEU A 21 -4.76 5.61 0.80
CA LEU A 21 -3.51 5.36 0.12
C LEU A 21 -2.97 4.01 0.61
N VAL A 22 -2.73 3.10 -0.32
CA VAL A 22 -2.04 1.84 -0.05
C VAL A 22 -0.58 2.00 -0.46
N ILE A 23 0.33 1.71 0.46
CA ILE A 23 1.78 1.76 0.22
C ILE A 23 2.40 0.39 0.47
N ALA A 24 3.40 0.03 -0.33
CA ALA A 24 4.14 -1.23 -0.17
C ALA A 24 5.64 -0.99 -0.38
N ASP A 25 6.46 -1.76 0.33
CA ASP A 25 7.91 -1.69 0.18
C ASP A 25 8.41 -2.55 -0.98
N MET A 26 9.53 -2.15 -1.57
CA MET A 26 10.20 -2.81 -2.69
C MET A 26 11.61 -3.25 -2.32
N PRO A 27 12.05 -4.44 -2.76
CA PRO A 27 13.44 -4.85 -2.67
C PRO A 27 14.34 -3.90 -3.46
N HIS A 28 15.57 -3.72 -2.98
CA HIS A 28 16.60 -2.92 -3.66
C HIS A 28 17.97 -3.34 -3.17
N GLY A 29 18.99 -3.15 -4.00
CA GLY A 29 20.40 -3.32 -3.62
C GLY A 29 20.68 -4.64 -2.89
N HIS A 30 20.89 -4.55 -1.57
CA HIS A 30 21.22 -5.67 -0.68
C HIS A 30 19.99 -6.33 -0.03
N VAL A 31 18.80 -5.73 -0.15
CA VAL A 31 17.53 -6.28 0.35
C VAL A 31 16.92 -7.12 -0.76
N GLN A 32 17.05 -8.44 -0.66
CA GLN A 32 16.60 -9.39 -1.68
C GLN A 32 15.11 -9.67 -1.56
N ASP A 33 14.47 -9.85 -2.71
CA ASP A 33 13.07 -10.23 -2.80
C ASP A 33 12.83 -11.69 -2.41
N ASN A 34 11.58 -12.03 -2.11
CA ASN A 34 11.14 -13.41 -1.96
C ASN A 34 9.66 -13.57 -2.40
N PRO A 35 9.19 -14.81 -2.68
CA PRO A 35 7.83 -15.04 -3.18
C PRO A 35 6.73 -14.46 -2.29
N ASP A 36 6.80 -14.70 -0.97
CA ASP A 36 5.80 -14.21 -0.02
C ASP A 36 5.73 -12.68 0.00
N TRP A 37 6.86 -12.00 -0.22
CA TRP A 37 6.91 -10.54 -0.31
C TRP A 37 6.37 -10.02 -1.63
N ALA A 38 6.65 -10.70 -2.74
CA ALA A 38 6.03 -10.39 -4.03
C ALA A 38 4.50 -10.49 -3.97
N ASP A 39 3.97 -11.52 -3.28
CA ASP A 39 2.53 -11.68 -3.08
C ASP A 39 1.92 -10.51 -2.30
N ARG A 40 2.60 -10.02 -1.25
CA ARG A 40 2.14 -8.83 -0.49
C ARG A 40 2.03 -7.59 -1.36
N ARG A 41 2.94 -7.41 -2.33
CA ARG A 41 2.87 -6.28 -3.28
C ARG A 41 1.74 -6.45 -4.29
N ALA A 42 1.40 -7.68 -4.67
CA ALA A 42 0.20 -7.96 -5.45
C ALA A 42 -1.07 -7.62 -4.63
N TRP A 43 -1.11 -8.01 -3.35
CA TRP A 43 -2.21 -7.67 -2.46
C TRP A 43 -2.38 -6.16 -2.26
N ALA A 44 -1.31 -5.37 -2.27
CA ALA A 44 -1.44 -3.91 -2.19
C ALA A 44 -2.33 -3.33 -3.30
N THR A 45 -2.25 -3.88 -4.51
CA THR A 45 -3.14 -3.53 -5.62
C THR A 45 -4.57 -3.99 -5.35
N GLU A 46 -4.77 -5.23 -4.90
CA GLU A 46 -6.11 -5.76 -4.55
C GLU A 46 -6.81 -4.90 -3.48
N TRP A 47 -6.05 -4.43 -2.49
CA TRP A 47 -6.54 -3.53 -1.45
C TRP A 47 -6.91 -2.15 -2.00
N GLN A 48 -6.07 -1.57 -2.85
CA GLN A 48 -6.34 -0.30 -3.51
C GLN A 48 -7.64 -0.37 -4.33
N GLU A 49 -7.82 -1.45 -5.10
CA GLU A 49 -9.04 -1.70 -5.87
C GLU A 49 -10.26 -1.91 -4.98
N ALA A 50 -10.12 -2.61 -3.85
CA ALA A 50 -11.21 -2.85 -2.92
C ALA A 50 -11.71 -1.56 -2.24
N PHE A 51 -10.82 -0.67 -1.82
CA PHE A 51 -11.20 0.67 -1.34
C PHE A 51 -11.92 1.48 -2.41
N ALA A 52 -11.38 1.50 -3.64
CA ALA A 52 -11.99 2.21 -4.76
C ALA A 52 -13.39 1.66 -5.10
N ALA A 53 -13.58 0.35 -5.06
CA ALA A 53 -14.86 -0.31 -5.32
C ALA A 53 -15.92 0.00 -4.26
N LEU A 54 -15.52 0.41 -3.05
CA LEU A 54 -16.41 0.88 -1.99
C LEU A 54 -16.73 2.38 -2.09
N GLY A 55 -16.20 3.08 -3.10
CA GLY A 55 -16.43 4.50 -3.31
C GLY A 55 -15.51 5.42 -2.51
N VAL A 56 -14.46 4.88 -1.87
CA VAL A 56 -13.45 5.68 -1.17
C VAL A 56 -12.54 6.35 -2.19
N GLN A 57 -12.24 7.64 -2.00
CA GLN A 57 -11.26 8.34 -2.84
C GLN A 57 -9.89 7.68 -2.65
N THR A 58 -9.44 6.92 -3.65
CA THR A 58 -8.26 6.08 -3.50
C THR A 58 -7.18 6.48 -4.52
N SER A 59 -5.97 6.72 -4.02
CA SER A 59 -4.81 7.03 -4.86
C SER A 59 -4.17 5.75 -5.44
N PRO A 60 -3.43 5.82 -6.56
CA PRO A 60 -2.64 4.68 -7.03
C PRO A 60 -1.66 4.18 -5.96
N VAL A 61 -1.34 2.88 -5.99
CA VAL A 61 -0.39 2.28 -5.05
C VAL A 61 0.95 3.02 -5.13
N VAL A 62 1.54 3.27 -3.95
CA VAL A 62 2.87 3.86 -3.83
C VAL A 62 3.86 2.79 -3.38
N LEU A 63 4.99 2.72 -4.08
CA LEU A 63 6.08 1.81 -3.79
C LEU A 63 7.24 2.57 -3.19
N TYR A 64 7.85 2.07 -2.11
CA TYR A 64 9.00 2.72 -1.48
C TYR A 64 10.14 1.74 -1.26
N PRO A 65 11.42 2.18 -1.23
CA PRO A 65 12.53 1.27 -0.97
C PRO A 65 12.43 0.72 0.45
N ALA A 66 12.47 -0.60 0.59
CA ALA A 66 12.40 -1.26 1.89
C ALA A 66 13.49 -0.75 2.84
N THR A 67 13.14 -0.52 4.10
CA THR A 67 14.08 -0.03 5.12
C THR A 67 15.10 -1.09 5.53
N GLY A 68 14.80 -2.37 5.27
CA GLY A 68 15.60 -3.51 5.73
C GLY A 68 15.45 -3.81 7.23
N ALA A 69 14.54 -3.12 7.93
CA ALA A 69 14.34 -3.27 9.37
C ALA A 69 12.86 -3.29 9.76
N ASN A 70 12.50 -4.13 10.74
CA ASN A 70 11.17 -4.12 11.33
C ASN A 70 10.92 -2.79 12.04
N ASN A 71 9.78 -2.15 11.79
CA ASN A 71 9.43 -0.83 12.33
C ASN A 71 10.47 0.27 12.02
N GLY A 72 11.22 0.14 10.93
CA GLY A 72 12.09 1.22 10.45
C GLY A 72 11.27 2.44 10.02
N GLU A 73 11.88 3.62 10.10
CA GLU A 73 11.25 4.86 9.64
C GLU A 73 10.92 4.78 8.16
N LEU A 74 9.72 5.26 7.80
CA LEU A 74 9.32 5.36 6.40
C LEU A 74 10.28 6.33 5.68
N PRO A 75 10.81 5.97 4.50
CA PRO A 75 11.66 6.89 3.75
C PRO A 75 10.87 8.15 3.36
N ALA A 76 11.57 9.26 3.11
CA ALA A 76 10.91 10.51 2.72
C ALA A 76 10.22 10.42 1.35
N GLN A 77 10.61 9.46 0.51
CA GLN A 77 10.20 9.36 -0.88
C GLN A 77 9.77 7.94 -1.26
N GLY A 78 8.83 7.88 -2.21
CA GLY A 78 8.40 6.68 -2.88
C GLY A 78 8.13 6.95 -4.36
N SER A 79 7.60 5.96 -5.06
CA SER A 79 7.20 6.05 -6.46
C SER A 79 5.74 5.70 -6.64
N GLN A 80 5.02 6.54 -7.38
CA GLN A 80 3.64 6.32 -7.80
C GLN A 80 3.57 6.40 -9.31
N ASN A 81 3.12 5.33 -9.98
CA ASN A 81 3.07 5.25 -11.45
C ASN A 81 4.39 5.66 -12.14
N GLY A 82 5.53 5.26 -11.56
CA GLY A 82 6.86 5.57 -12.06
C GLY A 82 7.34 7.01 -11.81
N ARG A 83 6.61 7.81 -11.05
CA ARG A 83 7.02 9.17 -10.64
C ARG A 83 7.38 9.18 -9.17
N GLU A 84 8.47 9.86 -8.83
CA GLU A 84 8.83 10.08 -7.43
C GLU A 84 7.82 11.01 -6.74
N ILE A 85 7.44 10.66 -5.51
CA ILE A 85 6.57 11.46 -4.66
C ILE A 85 7.13 11.52 -3.23
N ASN A 86 6.75 12.55 -2.48
CA ASN A 86 7.01 12.60 -1.05
C ASN A 86 6.00 11.71 -0.32
N LEU A 87 6.49 10.89 0.62
CA LEU A 87 5.62 10.12 1.50
C LEU A 87 5.15 10.99 2.67
N PRO A 88 3.94 10.74 3.20
CA PRO A 88 3.51 11.38 4.43
C PRO A 88 4.45 10.97 5.57
N ALA A 89 4.93 11.97 6.31
CA ALA A 89 5.76 11.80 7.51
C ALA A 89 4.91 11.46 8.75
#